data_AF-A0A1F6GY41-F1
#
_entry.id   AF-A0A1F6GY41-F1
#
_cell.length_a   1.000
_cell.length_b   1.000
_cell.length_c   1.000
_cell.angle_alpha   90.00
_cell.angle_beta   90.00
_cell.angle_gamma   90.00
#
_symmetry.space_group_name_H-M   'P 1'
#
loop_
_entity.id
_entity.type
_entity.pdbx_description
1 polymer ?
#
loop_
_entity_poly.entity_id
_entity_poly.type
_entity_poly.pdbx_seq_one_letter_code
_entity_poly.pdbx_strand_id
1 'polypeptide(L)'
;MKEFIKSVRRDGITFNIFLSSLLVGVFTIILILINYVNLPPYVPIFNQMPWGDSRLSETPGIFIPSALFMIVFILNFSFASFLYVKNNPLLARIVASITLTIAVMNLLLIVKLLLLI
;
A
#
# COMPACT_ATOMS: atom_id res chain seq x y z
N MET A 1 8.65 20.16 1.36
CA MET A 1 8.50 18.98 2.25
C MET A 1 8.45 19.30 3.74
N LYS A 2 9.35 20.12 4.32
CA LYS A 2 9.35 20.41 5.77
C LYS A 2 8.03 21.02 6.29
N GLU A 3 7.45 21.98 5.57
CA GLU A 3 6.14 22.57 5.90
C GLU A 3 4.98 21.55 5.80
N PHE A 4 5.04 20.63 4.83
CA PHE A 4 4.03 19.58 4.62
C PHE A 4 4.02 18.55 5.75
N ILE A 5 5.22 18.10 6.17
CA ILE A 5 5.33 17.15 7.29
C ILE A 5 4.90 17.84 8.59
N LYS A 6 5.21 19.13 8.76
CA LYS A 6 4.82 19.90 9.94
C LYS A 6 3.30 20.12 10.03
N SER A 7 2.61 20.30 8.90
CA SER A 7 1.15 20.45 8.89
C SER A 7 0.43 19.15 9.23
N VAL A 8 0.88 18.00 8.69
CA VAL A 8 0.30 16.69 9.04
C VAL A 8 0.67 16.27 10.47
N ARG A 9 1.89 16.55 10.93
CA ARG A 9 2.34 16.23 12.29
C ARG A 9 1.63 17.04 13.39
N ARG A 10 1.00 18.17 13.06
CA ARG A 10 0.11 18.89 13.99
C ARG A 10 -1.07 18.01 14.44
N ASP A 11 -1.49 17.06 13.61
CA ASP A 11 -2.51 16.07 13.95
C ASP A 11 -1.86 14.69 14.11
N GLY A 12 -1.53 14.36 15.36
CA GLY A 12 -0.87 13.09 15.69
C GLY A 12 -1.64 11.86 15.22
N ILE A 13 -2.98 11.94 15.14
CA ILE A 13 -3.82 10.82 14.68
C ILE A 13 -3.54 10.54 13.20
N THR A 14 -3.65 11.55 12.35
CA THR A 14 -3.46 11.40 10.90
C THR A 14 -2.03 10.96 10.57
N PHE A 15 -1.05 11.54 11.25
CA PHE A 15 0.34 11.14 11.10
C PHE A 15 0.56 9.67 11.47
N ASN A 16 0.00 9.22 12.61
CA ASN A 16 0.13 7.84 13.07
C ASN A 16 -0.55 6.85 12.10
N ILE A 17 -1.69 7.21 11.49
CA ILE A 17 -2.36 6.38 10.49
C ILE A 17 -1.50 6.22 9.23
N PHE A 18 -0.92 7.32 8.72
CA PHE A 18 -0.01 7.24 7.57
C PHE A 18 1.26 6.47 7.91
N LEU A 19 1.84 6.67 9.10
CA LEU A 19 3.01 5.91 9.55
C LEU A 19 2.68 4.41 9.63
N SER A 20 1.53 4.05 10.19
CA SER A 20 1.06 2.66 10.24
C SER A 20 0.89 2.07 8.84
N SER A 21 0.30 2.84 7.91
CA SER A 21 0.14 2.42 6.51
C SER A 21 1.49 2.18 5.84
N LEU A 22 2.48 3.04 6.09
CA LEU A 22 3.84 2.88 5.58
C LEU A 22 4.52 1.64 6.17
N LEU A 23 4.40 1.42 7.48
CA LEU A 23 4.95 0.24 8.15
C LEU A 23 4.34 -1.05 7.59
N VAL A 24 3.02 -1.09 7.37
CA VAL A 24 2.33 -2.22 6.73
C VAL A 24 2.84 -2.43 5.30
N GLY A 25 3.01 -1.37 4.51
CA GLY A 25 3.55 -1.45 3.16
C GLY A 25 4.99 -1.99 3.13
N VAL A 26 5.87 -1.48 3.99
CA VAL A 26 7.26 -1.95 4.12
C VAL A 26 7.30 -3.41 4.59
N PHE A 27 6.49 -3.77 5.58
CA PHE A 27 6.37 -5.15 6.03
C PHE A 27 5.91 -6.09 4.91
N THR A 28 4.97 -5.65 4.08
CA THR A 28 4.52 -6.40 2.90
C THR A 28 5.66 -6.65 1.92
N ILE A 29 6.49 -5.64 1.64
CA ILE A 29 7.67 -5.79 0.76
C ILE A 29 8.68 -6.77 1.37
N ILE A 30 8.95 -6.68 2.67
CA ILE A 30 9.85 -7.60 3.38
C ILE A 30 9.34 -9.04 3.28
N LEU A 31 8.03 -9.26 3.47
CA LEU A 31 7.41 -10.58 3.32
C LEU A 31 7.61 -11.17 1.93
N ILE A 32 7.46 -10.37 0.88
CA ILE A 32 7.74 -10.79 -0.49
C ILE A 32 9.21 -11.19 -0.63
N LEU A 33 10.13 -10.34 -0.16
CA LEU A 33 11.58 -10.59 -0.28
C LEU A 33 12.02 -11.87 0.42
N ILE A 34 11.49 -12.15 1.62
CA ILE A 34 11.82 -13.38 2.38
C ILE A 34 11.39 -14.64 1.61
N ASN A 35 10.26 -14.59 0.92
CA ASN A 35 9.73 -15.73 0.19
C ASN A 35 10.15 -15.77 -1.29
N TYR A 36 10.85 -14.75 -1.78
CA TYR A 36 11.06 -14.54 -3.22
C TYR A 36 11.78 -15.71 -3.91
N VAL A 37 12.76 -16.32 -3.23
CA VAL A 37 13.54 -17.45 -3.75
C VAL A 37 12.69 -18.71 -3.92
N ASN A 38 11.64 -18.86 -3.12
CA ASN A 38 10.75 -20.03 -3.12
C ASN A 38 9.53 -19.84 -4.02
N LEU A 39 9.39 -18.67 -4.66
CA LEU A 39 8.26 -18.41 -5.55
C LEU A 39 8.42 -19.20 -6.86
N PRO A 40 7.32 -19.72 -7.43
CA PRO A 40 7.31 -20.30 -8.76
C PRO A 40 7.65 -19.24 -9.81
N PRO A 41 8.07 -19.68 -11.03
CA PRO A 41 8.35 -18.77 -12.14
C PRO A 41 7.12 -17.93 -12.54
N TYR A 42 5.92 -18.43 -12.27
CA TYR A 42 4.65 -17.75 -12.59
C TYR A 42 3.75 -17.66 -11.36
N VAL A 43 3.27 -16.45 -11.06
CA VAL A 43 2.45 -16.13 -9.89
C VAL A 43 1.10 -15.56 -10.35
N PRO A 44 -0.05 -16.05 -9.84
CA PRO A 44 -1.38 -15.62 -10.28
C PRO A 44 -1.84 -14.32 -9.62
N ILE A 45 -1.19 -13.19 -9.93
CA ILE A 45 -1.50 -11.87 -9.35
C ILE A 45 -2.82 -11.29 -9.86
N PHE A 46 -3.25 -11.59 -11.09
CA PHE A 46 -4.44 -10.99 -11.69
C PHE A 46 -5.70 -11.80 -11.40
N ASN A 47 -6.20 -11.71 -10.17
CA ASN A 47 -7.36 -12.48 -9.71
C ASN A 47 -8.68 -12.17 -10.42
N GLN A 48 -8.77 -11.07 -11.18
CA GLN A 48 -9.96 -10.67 -11.93
C GLN A 48 -10.01 -11.24 -13.36
N MET A 49 -8.91 -11.82 -13.86
CA MET A 49 -8.88 -12.39 -15.21
C MET A 49 -9.44 -13.82 -15.24
N PRO A 50 -9.92 -14.31 -16.40
CA PRO A 50 -10.39 -15.68 -16.56
C PRO A 50 -9.34 -16.71 -16.13
N TRP A 51 -9.79 -17.87 -15.63
CA TRP A 51 -8.88 -18.96 -15.27
C TRP A 51 -7.98 -19.37 -16.44
N GLY A 52 -6.70 -19.64 -16.14
CA GLY A 52 -5.67 -19.98 -17.12
C GLY A 52 -4.51 -18.98 -17.12
N ASP A 53 -3.72 -19.00 -18.20
CA ASP A 53 -2.45 -18.27 -18.31
C ASP A 53 -2.59 -16.75 -18.19
N SER A 54 -3.77 -16.22 -18.52
CA SER A 54 -4.05 -14.78 -18.42
C SER A 54 -3.90 -14.22 -16.99
N ARG A 55 -4.04 -15.05 -15.94
CA ARG A 55 -3.89 -14.61 -14.54
C ARG A 55 -2.44 -14.55 -14.08
N LEU A 56 -1.55 -15.23 -14.81
CA LEU A 56 -0.18 -15.44 -14.43
C LEU A 56 0.68 -14.23 -14.82
N SER A 57 1.64 -13.93 -13.96
CA SER A 57 2.73 -13.02 -14.25
C SER A 57 4.02 -13.69 -13.84
N GLU A 58 5.13 -13.28 -14.45
CA GLU A 58 6.45 -13.70 -14.01
C GLU A 58 6.67 -13.34 -12.53
N THR A 59 7.54 -14.07 -11.82
CA THR A 59 7.82 -13.87 -10.39
C THR A 59 8.03 -12.39 -9.97
N PRO A 60 8.76 -11.54 -10.71
CA PRO A 60 8.90 -10.12 -10.36
C PRO A 60 7.57 -9.35 -10.30
N GLY A 61 6.55 -9.83 -11.01
CA GLY A 61 5.21 -9.26 -11.03
C GLY A 61 4.52 -9.23 -9.67
N ILE A 62 4.95 -10.05 -8.70
CA ILE A 62 4.41 -10.04 -7.33
C ILE A 62 4.58 -8.67 -6.64
N PHE A 63 5.54 -7.84 -7.08
CA PHE A 63 5.74 -6.49 -6.57
C PHE A 63 4.74 -5.46 -7.10
N ILE A 64 3.99 -5.76 -8.17
CA ILE A 64 3.07 -4.79 -8.82
C ILE A 64 2.05 -4.21 -7.83
N PRO A 65 1.32 -5.00 -7.02
CA PRO A 65 0.37 -4.46 -6.05
C PRO A 65 1.03 -3.53 -5.02
N SER A 66 2.23 -3.90 -4.54
CA SER A 66 2.99 -3.11 -3.57
C SER A 66 3.53 -1.80 -4.17
N ALA A 67 3.97 -1.83 -5.42
CA ALA A 67 4.41 -0.63 -6.14
C ALA A 67 3.24 0.34 -6.36
N LEU A 68 2.08 -0.17 -6.79
CA LEU A 68 0.87 0.64 -6.94
C LEU A 68 0.42 1.26 -5.61
N PHE A 69 0.46 0.49 -4.52
CA PHE A 69 0.19 1.01 -3.19
C PHE A 69 1.12 2.17 -2.83
N MET A 70 2.43 2.06 -3.08
CA MET A 70 3.38 3.14 -2.77
C MET A 70 3.09 4.42 -3.55
N ILE A 71 2.68 4.31 -4.82
CA ILE A 71 2.25 5.47 -5.63
C ILE A 71 1.02 6.12 -4.99
N VAL A 72 -0.01 5.33 -4.67
CA VAL A 72 -1.23 5.82 -4.02
C VAL A 72 -0.93 6.46 -2.67
N PHE A 73 -0.03 5.87 -1.88
CA PHE A 73 0.40 6.41 -0.59
C PHE A 73 1.01 7.81 -0.74
N ILE A 74 1.94 8.01 -1.67
CA ILE A 74 2.60 9.30 -1.90
C ILE A 74 1.58 10.36 -2.33
N LEU A 75 0.66 10.00 -3.22
CA LEU A 75 -0.41 10.89 -3.68
C LEU A 75 -1.35 11.27 -2.54
N ASN A 76 -1.82 10.28 -1.76
CA ASN A 76 -2.73 10.51 -0.64
C ASN A 76 -2.08 11.31 0.49
N PHE A 77 -0.80 11.07 0.79
CA PHE A 77 -0.07 11.85 1.80
C PHE A 77 0.07 13.33 1.37
N SER A 78 0.39 13.55 0.10
CA SER A 78 0.47 14.91 -0.47
C SER A 78 -0.89 15.61 -0.47
N PHE A 79 -1.95 14.89 -0.85
CA PHE A 79 -3.31 15.40 -0.86
C PHE A 79 -3.84 15.70 0.55
N ALA A 80 -3.60 14.82 1.53
CA ALA A 80 -3.96 15.06 2.92
C ALA A 80 -3.25 16.30 3.48
N SER A 81 -1.98 16.50 3.15
CA SER A 81 -1.23 17.70 3.53
C SER A 81 -1.85 18.98 2.95
N PHE A 82 -2.30 18.95 1.69
CA PHE A 82 -3.01 20.06 1.06
C PHE A 82 -4.36 20.36 1.75
N LEU A 83 -5.12 19.32 2.11
CA LEU A 83 -6.39 19.47 2.84
C LEU A 83 -6.22 20.13 4.20
N TYR A 84 -5.12 19.86 4.91
CA TYR A 84 -4.79 20.56 6.16
C TYR A 84 -4.53 22.05 5.96
N VAL A 85 -3.83 22.44 4.89
CA VAL A 85 -3.61 23.86 4.56
C VAL A 85 -4.94 24.56 4.27
N LYS A 86 -5.91 23.85 3.68
CA LYS A 86 -7.28 24.34 3.44
C LYS A 86 -8.21 24.23 4.65
N ASN A 87 -7.67 23.96 5.85
CA ASN A 87 -8.41 23.87 7.11
C ASN A 87 -9.53 22.80 7.12
N ASN A 88 -9.34 21.69 6.38
CA ASN A 88 -10.27 20.55 6.32
C ASN A 88 -9.66 19.27 6.95
N PRO A 89 -9.46 19.23 8.29
CA PRO A 89 -8.78 18.11 8.95
C PRO A 89 -9.56 16.79 8.90
N LEU A 90 -10.90 16.85 8.87
CA LEU A 90 -11.75 15.65 8.81
C LEU A 90 -11.55 14.88 7.49
N LEU A 91 -11.49 15.58 6.36
CA LEU A 91 -11.21 14.95 5.07
C LEU A 91 -9.80 14.34 5.02
N ALA A 92 -8.81 15.03 5.58
CA ALA A 92 -7.44 14.50 5.65
C ALA A 92 -7.35 13.20 6.47
N ARG A 93 -8.12 13.08 7.56
CA ARG A 93 -8.24 11.84 8.36
C ARG A 93 -8.89 10.72 7.56
N ILE A 94 -9.96 11.01 6.81
CA ILE A 94 -10.61 10.01 5.95
C ILE A 94 -9.64 9.49 4.89
N VAL A 95 -8.89 10.38 4.23
CA VAL A 95 -7.86 9.99 3.24
C VAL A 95 -6.79 9.09 3.87
N ALA A 96 -6.34 9.41 5.09
CA ALA A 96 -5.39 8.58 5.81
C ALA A 96 -5.96 7.19 6.14
N SER A 97 -7.19 7.13 6.64
CA SER A 97 -7.87 5.85 6.94
C SER A 97 -8.06 4.99 5.69
N ILE A 98 -8.44 5.59 4.56
CA ILE A 98 -8.54 4.87 3.27
C ILE A 98 -7.17 4.33 2.85
N THR A 99 -6.11 5.13 3.01
CA THR A 99 -4.74 4.70 2.71
C THR A 99 -4.33 3.49 3.55
N LEU A 100 -4.69 3.47 4.83
CA LEU A 100 -4.44 2.33 5.72
C LEU A 100 -5.21 1.08 5.26
N THR A 101 -6.48 1.23 4.91
CA THR A 101 -7.29 0.13 4.37
C THR A 101 -6.66 -0.46 3.11
N ILE A 102 -6.20 0.38 2.18
CA ILE A 102 -5.50 -0.09 0.96
C ILE A 102 -4.21 -0.83 1.32
N ALA A 103 -3.43 -0.34 2.30
CA ALA A 103 -2.21 -1.01 2.77
C ALA A 103 -2.51 -2.42 3.30
N VAL A 104 -3.55 -2.55 4.13
CA VAL A 104 -3.98 -3.84 4.70
C VAL A 104 -4.52 -4.77 3.60
N MET A 105 -5.30 -4.26 2.65
CA MET A 105 -5.77 -5.04 1.50
C MET A 105 -4.61 -5.56 0.64
N ASN A 106 -3.57 -4.74 0.43
CA ASN A 106 -2.35 -5.16 -0.28
C ASN A 106 -1.64 -6.29 0.48
N LEU A 107 -1.48 -6.16 1.81
CA LEU A 107 -0.89 -7.20 2.64
C LEU A 107 -1.69 -8.51 2.54
N LEU A 108 -3.01 -8.45 2.67
CA LEU A 108 -3.88 -9.64 2.59
C LEU A 108 -3.79 -10.32 1.22
N LEU A 109 -3.71 -9.54 0.13
CA LEU A 109 -3.51 -10.08 -1.21
C LEU A 109 -2.20 -10.87 -1.28
N ILE A 110 -1.10 -10.30 -0.79
CA ILE A 110 0.22 -10.95 -0.80
C ILE A 110 0.24 -12.20 0.07
N VAL A 111 -0.30 -12.14 1.30
CA VAL A 111 -0.39 -13.31 2.18
C VAL A 111 -1.21 -14.41 1.54
N LYS A 112 -2.34 -14.07 0.91
CA LYS A 112 -3.17 -15.05 0.20
C LYS A 112 -2.42 -15.70 -0.97
N LEU A 113 -1.66 -14.91 -1.74
CA LEU A 113 -0.85 -15.44 -2.85
C LEU A 113 0.23 -16.39 -2.33
N LEU A 114 0.93 -16.02 -1.26
CA LEU A 114 1.96 -16.86 -0.65
C LEU A 114 1.43 -18.15 -0.05
N LEU A 115 0.19 -18.17 0.47
CA LEU A 115 -0.45 -19.38 1.02
C LEU A 115 -1.06 -20.30 -0.05
N LEU A 116 -1.36 -19.77 -1.24
CA LEU A 116 -1.93 -20.54 -2.35
C LEU A 116 -0.86 -21.35 -3.10
N ILE A 117 0.38 -20.86 -3.05
CA ILE A 117 1.58 -21.45 -3.64
C ILE A 117 2.13 -22.50 -2.68
#